data_AF-L2GJS8-F1
#
_entry.id   AF-L2GJS8-F1
#
_cell.length_a   1.000
_cell.length_b   1.000
_cell.length_c   1.000
_cell.angle_alpha   90.00
_cell.angle_beta   90.00
_cell.angle_gamma   90.00
#
_symmetry.space_group_name_H-M   'P 1'
#
loop_
_entity.id
_entity.type
_entity.pdbx_description
1 polymer ?
#
loop_
_entity_poly.entity_id
_entity_poly.type
_entity_poly.pdbx_seq_one_letter_code
_entity_poly.pdbx_strand_id
1 'polypeptide(L)'
;MIEETRKFVKFNRKLASSRANNMTVAKQEEDLTSKLKKRKVRSQKKNANIKAKENGTEKSIEVKNKDKPYKRSNSKYSKIGVKDCRSNPKYEYCLDDADDNEKELILNGTISDRLNCLALLCARNPTDRNYKQLLQFCENQRNDVIYTTLKLIRDLIKEECIKRKESSTNEYGEGKESNVGRRNKTNEEDMCGISSYIKSRIIKSFDMGVKNQYIKDKVLEIIGVLARAGIYEEDFINILVSRLIEKSTTLKIVENALKSLFSAHEQLIFEGVEDFYYKNDSFRCQHNVLKFLQNLEFKKEKEFFRFYDTALSSLDEEYPQDQRDLMIELLVNGLSRVVSPGDSVTSIDLVRGYIKSSRSIISVLNLLIKTNDPFTDTYVLKVSRTTLLRNTKHEPEFLNMIYKLDNSNLFAKLVDNSFYYSVQSILALLLMAYEKGVDAKTLFSLHLLARHYNPVVRDMSQKLLRKERMPMFDPFDSVYVEGLAKTLSV
;
A
#
# COMPACT_ATOMS: atom_id res chain seq x y z
N MET A 1 -30.72 -11.03 45.88
CA MET A 1 -29.34 -10.57 45.62
C MET A 1 -28.80 -10.83 44.21
N ILE A 2 -28.54 -12.06 43.74
CA ILE A 2 -27.96 -12.28 42.38
C ILE A 2 -28.92 -11.89 41.24
N GLU A 3 -30.23 -12.05 41.46
CA GLU A 3 -31.23 -11.75 40.44
C GLU A 3 -31.56 -10.25 40.35
N GLU A 4 -31.46 -9.52 41.47
CA GLU A 4 -31.60 -8.05 41.51
C GLU A 4 -30.41 -7.35 40.87
N THR A 5 -29.19 -7.86 41.06
CA THR A 5 -28.00 -7.36 40.36
C THR A 5 -28.10 -7.56 38.85
N ARG A 6 -28.65 -8.69 38.38
CA ARG A 6 -28.91 -8.89 36.94
C ARG A 6 -29.95 -7.93 36.36
N LYS A 7 -31.02 -7.63 37.12
CA LYS A 7 -32.04 -6.64 36.72
C LYS A 7 -31.46 -5.22 36.68
N PHE A 8 -30.64 -4.85 37.66
CA PHE A 8 -29.96 -3.55 37.72
C PHE A 8 -28.96 -3.34 36.57
N VAL A 9 -28.17 -4.36 36.22
CA VAL A 9 -27.22 -4.30 35.08
C VAL A 9 -27.96 -4.18 33.74
N LYS A 10 -29.08 -4.89 33.55
CA LYS A 10 -29.91 -4.75 32.35
C LYS A 10 -30.53 -3.36 32.23
N PHE A 11 -30.99 -2.77 33.33
CA PHE A 11 -31.55 -1.43 33.36
C PHE A 11 -30.51 -0.36 33.01
N ASN A 12 -29.30 -0.44 33.58
CA ASN A 12 -28.22 0.49 33.28
C ASN A 12 -27.70 0.38 31.84
N ARG A 13 -27.66 -0.82 31.26
CA ARG A 13 -27.36 -0.99 29.81
C ARG A 13 -28.39 -0.32 28.92
N LYS A 14 -29.67 -0.37 29.28
CA LYS A 14 -30.76 0.26 28.53
C LYS A 14 -30.74 1.79 28.62
N LEU A 15 -30.34 2.33 29.78
CA LEU A 15 -30.13 3.78 29.96
C LEU A 15 -28.90 4.29 29.19
N ALA A 16 -27.80 3.52 29.19
CA ALA A 16 -26.59 3.86 28.46
C ALA A 16 -26.80 3.87 26.93
N SER A 17 -27.53 2.89 26.38
CA SER A 17 -27.85 2.85 24.94
C SER A 17 -28.77 4.00 24.51
N SER A 18 -29.73 4.39 25.36
CA SER A 18 -30.61 5.53 25.09
C SER A 18 -29.85 6.87 25.10
N ARG A 19 -28.87 7.02 26.01
CA ARG A 19 -27.97 8.22 26.02
C ARG A 19 -27.03 8.26 24.81
N ALA A 20 -26.51 7.13 24.37
CA ALA A 20 -25.65 7.04 23.19
C ALA A 20 -26.39 7.42 21.89
N ASN A 21 -27.66 7.00 21.76
CA ASN A 21 -28.51 7.34 20.61
C ASN A 21 -28.87 8.85 20.58
N ASN A 22 -29.15 9.46 21.73
CA ASN A 22 -29.45 10.90 21.77
C ASN A 22 -28.22 11.77 21.46
N MET A 23 -27.01 11.33 21.84
CA MET A 23 -25.75 12.01 21.47
C MET A 23 -25.40 11.89 19.98
N THR A 24 -25.79 10.79 19.32
CA THR A 24 -25.54 10.60 17.87
C THR A 24 -26.50 11.45 17.03
N VAL A 25 -27.74 11.62 17.46
CA VAL A 25 -28.71 12.52 16.80
C VAL A 25 -28.27 13.98 16.92
N ALA A 26 -27.81 14.42 18.09
CA ALA A 26 -27.31 15.79 18.29
C ALA A 26 -26.08 16.11 17.42
N LYS A 27 -25.13 15.17 17.28
CA LYS A 27 -23.97 15.31 16.39
C LYS A 27 -24.34 15.36 14.90
N GLN A 28 -25.38 14.63 14.49
CA GLN A 28 -25.86 14.66 13.10
C GLN A 28 -26.53 16.01 12.76
N GLU A 29 -27.25 16.63 13.71
CA GLU A 29 -27.86 17.95 13.53
C GLU A 29 -26.81 19.09 13.46
N GLU A 30 -25.75 19.04 14.27
CA GLU A 30 -24.63 19.99 14.17
C GLU A 30 -23.88 19.87 12.83
N ASP A 31 -23.68 18.65 12.33
CA ASP A 31 -22.97 18.45 11.07
C ASP A 31 -23.82 18.90 9.85
N LEU A 32 -25.14 18.72 9.91
CA LEU A 32 -26.08 19.24 8.91
C LEU A 32 -26.15 20.78 8.90
N THR A 33 -26.21 21.42 10.08
CA THR A 33 -26.24 22.89 10.18
C THR A 33 -24.92 23.52 9.73
N SER A 34 -23.77 22.88 9.99
CA SER A 34 -22.46 23.34 9.52
C SER A 34 -22.31 23.23 7.99
N LYS A 35 -22.83 22.17 7.38
CA LYS A 35 -22.86 21.96 5.93
C LYS A 35 -23.77 22.97 5.22
N LEU A 36 -24.91 23.32 5.81
CA LEU A 36 -25.82 24.35 5.29
C LEU A 36 -25.19 25.76 5.34
N LYS A 37 -24.47 26.12 6.41
CA LYS A 37 -23.73 27.39 6.49
C LYS A 37 -22.63 27.49 5.42
N LYS A 38 -21.87 26.41 5.18
CA LYS A 38 -20.82 26.38 4.12
C LYS A 38 -21.40 26.51 2.70
N ARG A 39 -22.62 25.99 2.45
CA ARG A 39 -23.30 26.16 1.15
C ARG A 39 -23.76 27.59 0.89
N LYS A 40 -24.27 28.32 1.92
CA LYS A 40 -24.65 29.74 1.78
C LYS A 40 -23.45 30.66 1.51
N VAL A 41 -22.28 30.39 2.09
CA VAL A 41 -21.06 31.19 1.85
C VAL A 41 -20.51 30.97 0.43
N ARG A 42 -20.66 29.77 -0.15
CA ARG A 42 -20.23 29.47 -1.53
C ARG A 42 -21.14 30.08 -2.59
N SER A 43 -22.45 30.21 -2.34
CA SER A 43 -23.36 30.87 -3.29
C SER A 43 -23.15 32.40 -3.32
N GLN A 44 -22.83 33.02 -2.18
CA GLN A 44 -22.52 34.46 -2.13
C GLN A 44 -21.20 34.83 -2.84
N LYS A 45 -20.14 33.98 -2.74
CA LYS A 45 -18.88 34.19 -3.47
C LYS A 45 -18.99 34.03 -4.99
N LYS A 46 -19.90 33.17 -5.47
CA LYS A 46 -20.13 33.01 -6.92
C LYS A 46 -20.83 34.24 -7.54
N ASN A 47 -21.74 34.87 -6.81
CA ASN A 47 -22.45 36.06 -7.31
C ASN A 47 -21.58 37.32 -7.32
N ALA A 48 -20.56 37.43 -6.45
CA ALA A 48 -19.61 38.53 -6.46
C ALA A 48 -18.66 38.51 -7.68
N ASN A 49 -18.28 37.31 -8.15
CA ASN A 49 -17.39 37.16 -9.32
C ASN A 49 -18.08 37.37 -10.67
N ILE A 50 -19.40 37.24 -10.73
CA ILE A 50 -20.17 37.50 -11.97
C ILE A 50 -20.31 39.01 -12.17
N LYS A 51 -20.53 39.80 -11.11
CA LYS A 51 -20.59 41.27 -11.18
C LYS A 51 -19.26 41.96 -11.52
N ALA A 52 -18.12 41.29 -11.30
CA ALA A 52 -16.80 41.84 -11.62
C ALA A 52 -16.37 41.63 -13.09
N LYS A 53 -17.07 40.77 -13.84
CA LYS A 53 -16.77 40.47 -15.25
C LYS A 53 -17.58 41.27 -16.27
N GLU A 54 -18.57 42.05 -15.83
CA GLU A 54 -19.42 42.85 -16.73
C GLU A 54 -18.93 44.31 -16.93
N ASN A 55 -17.90 44.78 -16.20
CA ASN A 55 -17.46 46.18 -16.22
C ASN A 55 -16.01 46.37 -16.72
N GLY A 56 -15.64 45.82 -17.88
CA GLY A 56 -14.27 45.95 -18.38
C GLY A 56 -14.08 45.70 -19.87
N THR A 57 -14.79 46.45 -20.71
CA THR A 57 -14.48 46.56 -22.15
C THR A 57 -14.24 48.02 -22.52
N GLU A 58 -13.31 48.21 -23.46
CA GLU A 58 -12.93 49.42 -24.20
C GLU A 58 -11.83 50.31 -23.61
N LYS A 59 -10.62 50.27 -24.21
CA LYS A 59 -10.21 51.26 -25.22
C LYS A 59 -8.81 51.04 -25.80
N SER A 60 -8.81 50.85 -27.12
CA SER A 60 -7.93 51.40 -28.16
C SER A 60 -6.41 51.43 -28.01
N ILE A 61 -5.80 50.71 -28.95
CA ILE A 61 -4.43 50.78 -29.47
C ILE A 61 -4.22 52.14 -30.17
N GLU A 62 -3.12 52.84 -29.85
CA GLU A 62 -2.54 53.83 -30.77
C GLU A 62 -1.00 53.78 -30.73
N VAL A 63 -0.43 53.57 -31.92
CA VAL A 63 1.00 53.45 -32.21
C VAL A 63 1.55 54.83 -32.57
N LYS A 64 2.63 55.27 -31.91
CA LYS A 64 3.57 56.26 -32.49
C LYS A 64 5.02 55.94 -32.10
N ASN A 65 5.78 55.51 -33.11
CA ASN A 65 7.25 55.51 -33.14
C ASN A 65 7.79 56.94 -33.10
N LYS A 66 8.85 57.19 -32.31
CA LYS A 66 9.93 58.14 -32.64
C LYS A 66 11.26 57.70 -32.03
N ASP A 67 12.26 57.67 -32.90
CA ASP A 67 13.66 57.32 -32.69
C ASP A 67 14.50 58.36 -31.92
N LYS A 68 15.60 57.86 -31.33
CA LYS A 68 16.87 58.51 -30.88
C LYS A 68 16.87 59.30 -29.55
N PRO A 69 18.05 59.53 -28.93
CA PRO A 69 19.12 58.61 -28.52
C PRO A 69 19.57 58.84 -27.04
N TYR A 70 20.51 58.02 -26.57
CA TYR A 70 21.23 58.09 -25.28
C TYR A 70 21.44 59.50 -24.68
N LYS A 71 21.08 59.66 -23.40
CA LYS A 71 21.71 60.62 -22.48
C LYS A 71 21.99 59.99 -21.12
N ARG A 72 23.29 59.89 -20.80
CA ARG A 72 23.81 59.71 -19.44
C ARG A 72 23.30 60.85 -18.57
N SER A 73 22.63 60.53 -17.47
CA SER A 73 22.42 61.48 -16.37
C SER A 73 23.10 60.94 -15.12
N ASN A 74 24.18 61.62 -14.74
CA ASN A 74 24.70 61.61 -13.38
C ASN A 74 23.58 61.99 -12.41
N SER A 75 23.22 61.10 -11.49
CA SER A 75 22.56 61.48 -10.24
C SER A 75 23.47 61.15 -9.07
N LYS A 76 24.04 62.22 -8.51
CA LYS A 76 24.78 62.22 -7.25
C LYS A 76 23.88 61.71 -6.13
N TYR A 77 24.44 60.80 -5.34
CA TYR A 77 24.25 60.67 -3.89
C TYR A 77 22.91 61.09 -3.29
N SER A 78 22.07 60.10 -3.01
CA SER A 78 21.34 60.05 -1.73
C SER A 78 21.79 58.79 -1.00
N LYS A 79 22.64 58.98 0.00
CA LYS A 79 22.96 58.02 1.06
C LYS A 79 21.65 57.61 1.74
N ILE A 80 21.10 56.48 1.35
CA ILE A 80 20.16 55.72 2.16
C ILE A 80 20.83 54.36 2.32
N GLY A 81 21.21 54.06 3.56
CA GLY A 81 22.05 52.92 3.93
C GLY A 81 21.47 51.63 3.38
N VAL A 82 22.07 51.14 2.30
CA VAL A 82 22.18 49.72 2.03
C VAL A 82 22.94 49.17 3.22
N LYS A 83 22.23 48.59 4.19
CA LYS A 83 22.87 47.69 5.15
C LYS A 83 23.45 46.58 4.30
N ASP A 84 24.76 46.68 4.10
CA ASP A 84 25.62 45.61 3.65
C ASP A 84 25.17 44.29 4.28
N CYS A 85 24.67 43.37 3.45
CA CYS A 85 24.67 41.95 3.80
C CYS A 85 26.10 41.36 3.73
N ARG A 86 27.13 42.22 3.56
CA ARG A 86 28.55 41.90 3.61
C ARG A 86 29.10 41.97 5.04
N SER A 87 28.47 41.25 5.96
CA SER A 87 29.11 40.91 7.23
C SER A 87 28.34 39.78 7.90
N ASN A 88 28.52 38.56 7.39
CA ASN A 88 28.50 37.40 8.26
C ASN A 88 29.94 36.86 8.33
N PRO A 89 30.81 37.42 9.19
CA PRO A 89 32.24 37.10 9.23
C PRO A 89 32.53 35.80 9.98
N LYS A 90 31.72 34.74 9.76
CA LYS A 90 31.84 33.47 10.51
C LYS A 90 32.24 32.25 9.68
N TYR A 91 32.49 32.41 8.38
CA TYR A 91 32.92 31.29 7.55
C TYR A 91 34.11 31.71 6.70
N GLU A 92 35.30 31.53 7.25
CA GLU A 92 36.50 31.36 6.45
C GLU A 92 36.29 30.06 5.66
N TYR A 93 35.87 30.20 4.40
CA TYR A 93 35.79 29.12 3.42
C TYR A 93 37.21 28.67 3.08
N CYS A 94 37.92 28.08 4.04
CA CYS A 94 39.11 27.32 3.73
C CYS A 94 38.60 26.03 3.08
N LEU A 95 38.59 26.04 1.75
CA LEU A 95 38.30 24.87 0.95
C LEU A 95 39.63 24.20 0.65
N ASP A 96 39.69 22.91 0.95
CA ASP A 96 40.87 22.12 0.69
C ASP A 96 41.03 22.02 -0.83
N ASP A 97 42.22 22.38 -1.34
CA ASP A 97 42.61 22.35 -2.76
C ASP A 97 41.82 23.23 -3.73
N ALA A 98 41.05 24.23 -3.29
CA ALA A 98 40.36 25.14 -4.20
C ALA A 98 41.31 26.18 -4.82
N ASP A 99 41.21 26.38 -6.14
CA ASP A 99 41.90 27.46 -6.85
C ASP A 99 41.24 28.83 -6.58
N ASP A 100 41.91 29.91 -7.00
CA ASP A 100 41.42 31.27 -6.72
C ASP A 100 40.12 31.59 -7.48
N ASN A 101 39.90 30.98 -8.65
CA ASN A 101 38.69 31.15 -9.44
C ASN A 101 37.50 30.40 -8.81
N GLU A 102 37.71 29.18 -8.30
CA GLU A 102 36.78 28.35 -7.55
C GLU A 102 36.38 29.05 -6.26
N LYS A 103 37.33 29.64 -5.53
CA LYS A 103 37.06 30.48 -4.36
C LYS A 103 36.23 31.71 -4.73
N GLU A 104 36.56 32.41 -5.81
CA GLU A 104 35.79 33.55 -6.28
C GLU A 104 34.36 33.16 -6.68
N LEU A 105 34.18 32.04 -7.38
CA LEU A 105 32.87 31.48 -7.74
C LEU A 105 32.06 31.10 -6.50
N ILE A 106 32.69 30.54 -5.48
CA ILE A 106 32.00 30.14 -4.25
C ILE A 106 31.58 31.36 -3.41
N LEU A 107 32.34 32.46 -3.47
CA LEU A 107 32.04 33.70 -2.77
C LEU A 107 31.02 34.57 -3.52
N ASN A 108 31.18 34.73 -4.83
CA ASN A 108 30.49 35.74 -5.64
C ASN A 108 29.57 35.16 -6.73
N GLY A 109 29.66 33.86 -7.02
CA GLY A 109 28.87 33.20 -8.07
C GLY A 109 27.39 33.04 -7.72
N THR A 110 26.58 32.66 -8.72
CA THR A 110 25.16 32.35 -8.49
C THR A 110 25.02 31.09 -7.63
N ILE A 111 23.85 30.85 -7.03
CA ILE A 111 23.62 29.63 -6.22
C ILE A 111 23.91 28.36 -7.03
N SER A 112 23.58 28.35 -8.32
CA SER A 112 23.88 27.21 -9.21
C SER A 112 25.38 27.03 -9.39
N ASP A 113 26.12 28.12 -9.63
CA ASP A 113 27.57 28.07 -9.82
C ASP A 113 28.27 27.58 -8.55
N ARG A 114 27.83 28.09 -7.39
CA ARG A 114 28.34 27.69 -6.07
C ARG A 114 28.11 26.20 -5.80
N LEU A 115 26.90 25.69 -6.06
CA LEU A 115 26.57 24.28 -5.87
C LEU A 115 27.38 23.37 -6.80
N ASN A 116 27.47 23.73 -8.08
CA ASN A 116 28.22 22.94 -9.06
C ASN A 116 29.71 22.94 -8.74
N CYS A 117 30.28 24.10 -8.38
CA CYS A 117 31.69 24.21 -7.98
C CYS A 117 31.98 23.38 -6.73
N LEU A 118 31.14 23.47 -5.68
CA LEU A 118 31.29 22.65 -4.47
C LEU A 118 31.15 21.15 -4.77
N ALA A 119 30.23 20.75 -5.65
CA ALA A 119 30.10 19.35 -6.05
C ALA A 119 31.36 18.84 -6.78
N LEU A 120 31.92 19.64 -7.70
CA LEU A 120 33.18 19.30 -8.38
C LEU A 120 34.37 19.20 -7.42
N LEU A 121 34.44 20.11 -6.43
CA LEU A 121 35.45 20.04 -5.36
C LEU A 121 35.30 18.76 -4.53
N CYS A 122 34.08 18.37 -4.16
CA CYS A 122 33.82 17.09 -3.49
C CYS A 122 34.22 15.89 -4.35
N ALA A 123 34.01 15.94 -5.67
CA ALA A 123 34.40 14.87 -6.58
C ALA A 123 35.92 14.77 -6.77
N ARG A 124 36.64 15.89 -6.70
CA ARG A 124 38.11 15.97 -6.81
C ARG A 124 38.80 15.58 -5.50
N ASN A 125 38.34 16.14 -4.38
CA ASN A 125 38.89 15.88 -3.05
C ASN A 125 37.74 15.72 -2.02
N PRO A 126 37.30 14.48 -1.75
CA PRO A 126 36.16 14.18 -0.88
C PRO A 126 36.49 14.34 0.61
N THR A 127 36.81 15.56 1.06
CA THR A 127 37.03 15.84 2.49
C THR A 127 35.72 16.10 3.22
N ASP A 128 35.69 15.77 4.52
CA ASP A 128 34.57 16.10 5.41
C ASP A 128 34.20 17.58 5.37
N ARG A 129 35.19 18.45 5.16
CA ARG A 129 35.01 19.89 5.10
C ARG A 129 34.26 20.30 3.84
N ASN A 130 34.67 19.77 2.69
CA ASN A 130 34.03 20.05 1.41
C ASN A 130 32.56 19.56 1.42
N TYR A 131 32.32 18.35 1.93
CA TYR A 131 30.95 17.83 2.10
C TYR A 131 30.09 18.65 3.06
N LYS A 132 30.64 19.12 4.19
CA LYS A 132 29.91 19.97 5.14
C LYS A 132 29.41 21.26 4.48
N GLN A 133 30.22 21.87 3.63
CA GLN A 133 29.84 23.10 2.92
C GLN A 133 28.74 22.84 1.89
N LEU A 134 28.83 21.74 1.14
CA LEU A 134 27.76 21.34 0.21
C LEU A 134 26.45 21.05 0.95
N LEU A 135 26.51 20.28 2.04
CA LEU A 135 25.35 19.91 2.86
C LEU A 135 24.69 21.10 3.54
N GLN A 136 25.39 22.22 3.74
CA GLN A 136 24.81 23.45 4.29
C GLN A 136 23.68 24.00 3.39
N PHE A 137 23.71 23.72 2.09
CA PHE A 137 22.63 24.11 1.18
C PHE A 137 21.35 23.26 1.33
N CYS A 138 21.41 22.17 2.10
CA CYS A 138 20.23 21.44 2.53
C CYS A 138 19.55 22.08 3.76
N GLU A 139 20.21 23.02 4.45
CA GLU A 139 19.72 23.66 5.67
C GLU A 139 19.11 25.04 5.39
N ASN A 140 17.82 25.22 5.70
CA ASN A 140 17.11 26.51 5.65
C ASN A 140 17.15 27.24 4.28
N GLN A 141 17.29 26.51 3.17
CA GLN A 141 17.23 27.07 1.82
C GLN A 141 15.85 26.90 1.17
N ARG A 142 15.67 27.52 0.00
CA ARG A 142 14.51 27.25 -0.85
C ARG A 142 14.50 25.79 -1.33
N ASN A 143 13.30 25.25 -1.55
CA ASN A 143 13.10 23.83 -1.88
C ASN A 143 13.80 23.39 -3.17
N ASP A 144 13.90 24.27 -4.17
CA ASP A 144 14.61 24.03 -5.42
C ASP A 144 16.12 23.87 -5.21
N VAL A 145 16.70 24.69 -4.33
CA VAL A 145 18.12 24.61 -3.93
C VAL A 145 18.39 23.32 -3.16
N ILE A 146 17.54 22.98 -2.19
CA ILE A 146 17.66 21.73 -1.41
C ILE A 146 17.62 20.52 -2.34
N TYR A 147 16.62 20.46 -3.23
CA TYR A 147 16.47 19.35 -4.16
C TYR A 147 17.67 19.22 -5.11
N THR A 148 18.15 20.34 -5.65
CA THR A 148 19.32 20.35 -6.54
C THR A 148 20.58 19.85 -5.81
N THR A 149 20.76 20.26 -4.54
CA THR A 149 21.85 19.82 -3.69
C THR A 149 21.78 18.31 -3.44
N LEU A 150 20.61 17.76 -3.07
CA LEU A 150 20.43 16.31 -2.87
C LEU A 150 20.64 15.51 -4.15
N LYS A 151 20.29 16.07 -5.32
CA LYS A 151 20.55 15.45 -6.62
C LYS A 151 22.05 15.39 -6.92
N LEU A 152 22.80 16.47 -6.64
CA LEU A 152 24.25 16.48 -6.79
C LEU A 152 24.91 15.48 -5.84
N ILE A 153 24.49 15.43 -4.57
CA ILE A 153 24.98 14.46 -3.59
C ILE A 153 24.74 13.01 -4.06
N ARG A 154 23.55 12.72 -4.62
CA ARG A 154 23.27 11.41 -5.23
C ARG A 154 24.28 11.05 -6.32
N ASP A 155 24.59 12.00 -7.20
CA ASP A 155 25.50 11.77 -8.33
C ASP A 155 26.93 11.54 -7.83
N LEU A 156 27.40 12.34 -6.86
CA LEU A 156 28.71 12.18 -6.22
C LEU A 156 28.88 10.80 -5.58
N ILE A 157 27.90 10.38 -4.77
CA ILE A 157 28.01 9.10 -4.05
C ILE A 157 27.99 7.92 -5.05
N LYS A 158 27.19 8.02 -6.12
CA LYS A 158 27.16 7.00 -7.15
C LYS A 158 28.49 6.87 -7.89
N GLU A 159 29.08 7.99 -8.29
CA GLU A 159 30.37 8.00 -8.99
C GLU A 159 31.48 7.40 -8.11
N GLU A 160 31.54 7.77 -6.83
CA GLU A 160 32.48 7.19 -5.87
C GLU A 160 32.32 5.67 -5.71
N CYS A 161 31.07 5.20 -5.59
CA CYS A 161 30.78 3.76 -5.51
C CYS A 161 31.17 3.01 -6.80
N ILE A 162 31.02 3.62 -7.98
CA ILE A 162 31.39 3.00 -9.26
C ILE A 162 32.91 2.90 -9.37
N LYS A 163 33.65 4.00 -9.14
CA LYS A 163 35.12 4.02 -9.21
C LYS A 163 35.75 2.92 -8.34
N ARG A 164 35.22 2.70 -7.12
CA ARG A 164 35.73 1.66 -6.21
C ARG A 164 35.45 0.24 -6.67
N LYS A 165 34.32 -0.01 -7.34
CA LYS A 165 34.02 -1.33 -7.92
C LYS A 165 34.96 -1.67 -9.08
N GLU A 166 35.39 -0.66 -9.84
CA GLU A 166 36.37 -0.82 -10.93
C GLU A 166 37.80 -1.02 -10.40
N SER A 167 38.18 -0.31 -9.33
CA SER A 167 39.49 -0.51 -8.69
C SER A 167 39.63 -1.91 -8.07
N SER A 168 38.58 -2.45 -7.45
CA SER A 168 38.62 -3.79 -6.82
C SER A 168 38.57 -4.96 -7.80
N THR A 169 38.07 -4.75 -9.03
CA THR A 169 38.08 -5.78 -10.08
C THR A 169 39.42 -5.87 -10.80
N ASN A 170 40.20 -4.80 -10.85
CA ASN A 170 41.54 -4.80 -11.46
C ASN A 170 42.63 -5.43 -10.58
N GLU A 171 42.44 -5.52 -9.25
CA GLU A 171 43.41 -6.15 -8.33
C GLU A 171 43.36 -7.69 -8.32
N TYR A 172 42.33 -8.32 -8.93
CA TYR A 172 42.22 -9.78 -9.04
C TYR A 172 42.81 -10.36 -10.35
N GLY A 173 43.49 -9.54 -11.15
CA GLY A 173 44.17 -9.94 -12.39
C GLY A 173 45.58 -10.50 -12.23
N GLU A 174 46.21 -10.38 -11.06
CA GLU A 174 47.54 -10.94 -10.79
C GLU A 174 47.53 -11.80 -9.53
N GLY A 175 47.82 -13.09 -9.71
CA GLY A 175 47.53 -14.13 -8.76
C GLY A 175 48.28 -14.06 -7.42
N LYS A 176 47.59 -14.50 -6.36
CA LYS A 176 48.06 -15.53 -5.42
C LYS A 176 46.90 -15.96 -4.52
N GLU A 177 46.52 -17.22 -4.63
CA GLU A 177 45.68 -17.91 -3.65
C GLU A 177 46.40 -17.92 -2.29
N SER A 178 45.80 -17.32 -1.26
CA SER A 178 45.92 -17.80 0.12
C SER A 178 44.90 -17.15 1.06
N ASN A 179 44.23 -18.02 1.82
CA ASN A 179 43.45 -17.77 3.05
C ASN A 179 42.11 -17.03 2.96
N VAL A 180 41.12 -17.81 2.51
CA VAL A 180 39.70 -17.63 2.84
C VAL A 180 39.47 -18.00 4.31
N GLY A 181 39.13 -17.03 5.14
CA GLY A 181 38.71 -17.31 6.52
C GLY A 181 38.47 -16.05 7.35
N ARG A 182 37.19 -15.69 7.51
CA ARG A 182 36.63 -14.71 8.47
C ARG A 182 36.96 -13.23 8.21
N ARG A 183 36.10 -12.54 7.46
CA ARG A 183 35.79 -11.10 7.62
C ARG A 183 34.48 -10.76 6.87
N ASN A 184 33.33 -11.08 7.45
CA ASN A 184 32.01 -10.72 6.90
C ASN A 184 31.24 -9.73 7.82
N LYS A 185 31.92 -8.77 8.45
CA LYS A 185 31.25 -7.77 9.30
C LYS A 185 31.78 -6.32 9.23
N THR A 186 32.70 -6.01 8.34
CA THR A 186 33.34 -4.67 8.24
C THR A 186 33.12 -3.95 6.91
N ASN A 187 32.29 -4.47 6.00
CA ASN A 187 32.27 -3.98 4.61
C ASN A 187 31.29 -2.82 4.35
N GLU A 188 30.48 -2.38 5.32
CA GLU A 188 29.56 -1.24 5.11
C GLU A 188 30.18 0.13 5.44
N GLU A 189 31.21 0.19 6.29
CA GLU A 189 31.80 1.47 6.71
C GLU A 189 32.71 2.09 5.62
N ASP A 190 33.14 1.30 4.63
CA ASP A 190 34.14 1.71 3.63
C ASP A 190 33.60 1.90 2.19
N MET A 191 32.29 1.75 1.95
CA MET A 191 31.72 1.76 0.58
C MET A 191 31.90 3.09 -0.19
N CYS A 192 32.14 4.22 0.48
CA CYS A 192 32.31 5.53 -0.17
C CYS A 192 33.55 6.32 0.26
N GLY A 193 34.37 5.84 1.22
CA GLY A 193 35.47 6.65 1.80
C GLY A 193 35.02 7.93 2.49
N ILE A 194 33.71 8.08 2.70
CA ILE A 194 33.08 9.20 3.39
C ILE A 194 33.04 8.84 4.88
N SER A 195 33.42 9.77 5.75
CA SER A 195 33.39 9.52 7.19
C SER A 195 31.97 9.19 7.67
N SER A 196 31.86 8.40 8.74
CA SER A 196 30.58 8.06 9.37
C SER A 196 29.77 9.31 9.77
N TYR A 197 30.46 10.40 10.12
CA TYR A 197 29.85 11.70 10.40
C TYR A 197 29.14 12.29 9.17
N ILE A 198 29.81 12.31 8.02
CA ILE A 198 29.24 12.86 6.79
C ILE A 198 28.13 11.95 6.25
N LYS A 199 28.30 10.63 6.29
CA LYS A 199 27.23 9.66 6.00
C LYS A 199 25.96 10.00 6.79
N SER A 200 26.10 10.17 8.12
CA SER A 200 24.97 10.51 9.00
C SER A 200 24.30 11.85 8.62
N ARG A 201 25.08 12.85 8.19
CA ARG A 201 24.55 14.15 7.74
C ARG A 201 23.83 14.05 6.40
N ILE A 202 24.33 13.24 5.47
CA ILE A 202 23.67 12.98 4.19
C ILE A 202 22.31 12.33 4.44
N ILE A 203 22.26 11.26 5.23
CA ILE A 203 21.01 10.54 5.57
C ILE A 203 20.00 11.49 6.20
N LYS A 204 20.41 12.30 7.19
CA LYS A 204 19.56 13.32 7.81
C LYS A 204 19.02 14.34 6.81
N SER A 205 19.84 14.75 5.83
CA SER A 205 19.42 15.69 4.79
C SER A 205 18.34 15.09 3.88
N PHE A 206 18.48 13.81 3.53
CA PHE A 206 17.45 13.07 2.81
C PHE A 206 16.15 12.91 3.63
N ASP A 207 16.24 12.54 4.91
CA ASP A 207 15.06 12.44 5.79
C ASP A 207 14.33 13.79 5.93
N MET A 208 15.06 14.90 6.09
CA MET A 208 14.48 16.24 6.07
C MET A 208 13.82 16.57 4.72
N GLY A 209 14.46 16.18 3.60
CA GLY A 209 13.92 16.37 2.26
C GLY A 209 12.60 15.62 2.04
N VAL A 210 12.47 14.41 2.57
CA VAL A 210 11.23 13.61 2.50
C VAL A 210 10.10 14.20 3.34
N LYS A 211 10.41 14.94 4.42
CA LYS A 211 9.42 15.66 5.23
C LYS A 211 8.89 16.93 4.53
N ASN A 212 9.56 17.40 3.47
CA ASN A 212 9.19 18.62 2.77
C ASN A 212 8.09 18.38 1.71
N GLN A 213 6.91 18.97 1.91
CA GLN A 213 5.74 18.72 1.06
C GLN A 213 5.94 19.01 -0.45
N TYR A 214 6.89 19.87 -0.82
CA TYR A 214 7.08 20.32 -2.20
C TYR A 214 8.04 19.45 -3.00
N ILE A 215 8.99 18.79 -2.32
CA ILE A 215 10.06 18.02 -2.96
C ILE A 215 10.06 16.55 -2.56
N LYS A 216 9.28 16.15 -1.55
CA LYS A 216 9.27 14.80 -0.98
C LYS A 216 9.21 13.68 -2.02
N ASP A 217 8.33 13.79 -3.02
CA ASP A 217 8.11 12.73 -4.00
C ASP A 217 9.39 12.51 -4.84
N LYS A 218 10.03 13.61 -5.27
CA LYS A 218 11.30 13.56 -6.01
C LYS A 218 12.46 13.08 -5.14
N VAL A 219 12.46 13.42 -3.85
CA VAL A 219 13.48 12.94 -2.91
C VAL A 219 13.33 11.45 -2.66
N LEU A 220 12.10 10.94 -2.52
CA LEU A 220 11.82 9.51 -2.38
C LEU A 220 12.26 8.70 -3.61
N GLU A 221 12.08 9.25 -4.81
CA GLU A 221 12.62 8.64 -6.04
C GLU A 221 14.14 8.54 -6.02
N ILE A 222 14.84 9.59 -5.56
CA ILE A 222 16.30 9.57 -5.40
C ILE A 222 16.71 8.50 -4.39
N ILE A 223 16.06 8.44 -3.23
CA ILE A 223 16.33 7.44 -2.19
C ILE A 223 16.16 6.02 -2.75
N GLY A 224 15.06 5.74 -3.46
CA GLY A 224 14.83 4.43 -4.07
C GLY A 224 15.86 4.07 -5.15
N VAL A 225 16.41 5.06 -5.84
CA VAL A 225 17.52 4.86 -6.80
C VAL A 225 18.84 4.55 -6.09
N LEU A 226 19.14 5.20 -4.97
CA LEU A 226 20.36 4.94 -4.19
C LEU A 226 20.31 3.59 -3.48
N ALA A 227 19.18 3.27 -2.83
CA ALA A 227 19.00 1.99 -2.15
C ALA A 227 19.14 0.81 -3.13
N ARG A 228 18.59 0.91 -4.35
CA ARG A 228 18.75 -0.14 -5.38
C ARG A 228 20.18 -0.33 -5.86
N ALA A 229 21.03 0.67 -5.69
CA ALA A 229 22.45 0.58 -6.00
C ALA A 229 23.27 -0.01 -4.85
N GLY A 230 22.64 -0.38 -3.73
CA GLY A 230 23.30 -0.86 -2.50
C GLY A 230 23.94 0.27 -1.68
N ILE A 231 23.52 1.52 -1.89
CA ILE A 231 24.11 2.69 -1.23
C ILE A 231 23.23 3.07 -0.04
N TYR A 232 23.77 2.96 1.18
CA TYR A 232 23.07 3.25 2.44
C TYR A 232 21.70 2.57 2.52
N GLU A 233 21.64 1.32 2.05
CA GLU A 233 20.39 0.59 1.85
C GLU A 233 19.56 0.48 3.13
N GLU A 234 20.18 0.17 4.27
CA GLU A 234 19.45 0.03 5.52
C GLU A 234 18.79 1.33 5.97
N ASP A 235 19.57 2.42 5.98
CA ASP A 235 19.11 3.75 6.36
C ASP A 235 17.98 4.24 5.45
N PHE A 236 18.11 4.01 4.14
CA PHE A 236 17.13 4.43 3.16
C PHE A 236 15.87 3.56 3.16
N ILE A 237 15.98 2.26 3.40
CA ILE A 237 14.83 1.37 3.60
C ILE A 237 14.04 1.84 4.83
N ASN A 238 14.70 2.15 5.95
CA ASN A 238 14.05 2.67 7.14
C ASN A 238 13.29 3.99 6.87
N ILE A 239 13.90 4.90 6.10
CA ILE A 239 13.21 6.13 5.67
C ILE A 239 11.99 5.80 4.82
N LEU A 240 12.08 4.89 3.84
CA LEU A 240 10.96 4.49 2.98
C LEU A 240 9.82 3.87 3.79
N VAL A 241 10.12 2.92 4.70
CA VAL A 241 9.13 2.26 5.57
C VAL A 241 8.38 3.29 6.42
N SER A 242 9.08 4.27 6.99
CA SER A 242 8.46 5.34 7.80
C SER A 242 7.43 6.18 7.01
N ARG A 243 7.43 6.10 5.68
CA ARG A 243 6.55 6.85 4.78
C ARG A 243 5.37 6.06 4.25
N LEU A 244 5.15 4.82 4.71
CA LEU A 244 3.94 4.06 4.39
C LEU A 244 2.64 4.72 4.90
N ILE A 245 2.73 5.69 5.81
CA ILE A 245 1.57 6.50 6.26
C ILE A 245 1.09 7.54 5.23
N GLU A 246 1.86 7.81 4.17
CA GLU A 246 1.61 8.89 3.22
C GLU A 246 0.34 8.71 2.36
N LYS A 247 -0.03 9.75 1.60
CA LYS A 247 -1.24 9.76 0.74
C LYS A 247 -1.02 8.96 -0.54
N SER A 248 -2.09 8.60 -1.24
CA SER A 248 -2.09 7.64 -2.35
C SER A 248 -1.05 7.88 -3.46
N THR A 249 -0.68 9.13 -3.78
CA THR A 249 0.35 9.41 -4.80
C THR A 249 1.76 9.08 -4.28
N THR A 250 2.15 9.66 -3.15
CA THR A 250 3.44 9.42 -2.49
C THR A 250 3.56 7.96 -2.03
N LEU A 251 2.48 7.36 -1.54
CA LEU A 251 2.43 5.96 -1.13
C LEU A 251 2.81 5.03 -2.28
N LYS A 252 2.32 5.27 -3.50
CA LYS A 252 2.70 4.46 -4.67
C LYS A 252 4.19 4.54 -4.97
N ILE A 253 4.82 5.70 -4.80
CA ILE A 253 6.26 5.86 -5.00
C ILE A 253 7.02 4.99 -3.98
N VAL A 254 6.61 5.06 -2.71
CA VAL A 254 7.19 4.27 -1.60
C VAL A 254 6.97 2.77 -1.85
N GLU A 255 5.75 2.34 -2.16
CA GLU A 255 5.42 0.94 -2.44
C GLU A 255 6.25 0.39 -3.61
N ASN A 256 6.40 1.15 -4.68
CA ASN A 256 7.19 0.73 -5.85
C ASN A 256 8.69 0.62 -5.50
N ALA A 257 9.22 1.58 -4.73
CA ALA A 257 10.61 1.53 -4.27
C ALA A 257 10.84 0.29 -3.39
N LEU A 258 10.03 0.09 -2.36
CA LEU A 258 10.15 -1.05 -1.45
C LEU A 258 9.94 -2.39 -2.17
N LYS A 259 8.95 -2.51 -3.08
CA LYS A 259 8.76 -3.72 -3.90
C LYS A 259 10.00 -4.08 -4.70
N SER A 260 10.66 -3.09 -5.30
CA SER A 260 11.87 -3.33 -6.09
C SER A 260 13.08 -3.74 -5.25
N LEU A 261 13.07 -3.44 -3.95
CA LEU A 261 14.12 -3.82 -2.99
C LEU A 261 13.81 -5.14 -2.26
N PHE A 262 12.55 -5.57 -2.28
CA PHE A 262 12.06 -6.67 -1.45
C PHE A 262 12.77 -8.00 -1.69
N SER A 263 13.07 -8.33 -2.96
CA SER A 263 13.73 -9.60 -3.28
C SER A 263 15.15 -9.73 -2.72
N ALA A 264 15.83 -8.60 -2.50
CA ALA A 264 17.20 -8.53 -2.00
C ALA A 264 17.24 -8.32 -0.47
N HIS A 265 16.30 -7.55 0.09
CA HIS A 265 16.28 -7.14 1.50
C HIS A 265 14.99 -7.55 2.21
N GLU A 266 14.47 -8.75 1.90
CA GLU A 266 13.18 -9.25 2.42
C GLU A 266 13.08 -9.12 3.95
N GLN A 267 14.11 -9.56 4.68
CA GLN A 267 14.13 -9.54 6.14
C GLN A 267 14.05 -8.12 6.70
N LEU A 268 14.93 -7.25 6.23
CA LEU A 268 15.05 -5.88 6.75
C LEU A 268 13.78 -5.08 6.48
N ILE A 269 13.20 -5.23 5.29
CA ILE A 269 11.94 -4.58 4.95
C ILE A 269 10.80 -5.14 5.79
N PHE A 270 10.73 -6.46 5.98
CA PHE A 270 9.69 -7.07 6.78
C PHE A 270 9.75 -6.64 8.25
N GLU A 271 10.91 -6.74 8.89
CA GLU A 271 11.12 -6.31 10.28
C GLU A 271 10.78 -4.83 10.45
N GLY A 272 11.24 -3.97 9.54
CA GLY A 272 10.90 -2.55 9.58
C GLY A 272 9.41 -2.29 9.44
N VAL A 273 8.72 -3.00 8.55
CA VAL A 273 7.28 -2.86 8.32
C VAL A 273 6.46 -3.39 9.50
N GLU A 274 6.87 -4.50 10.09
CA GLU A 274 6.28 -5.08 11.29
C GLU A 274 6.42 -4.11 12.49
N ASP A 275 7.62 -3.61 12.73
CA ASP A 275 7.89 -2.59 13.74
C ASP A 275 7.01 -1.35 13.51
N PHE A 276 6.91 -0.90 12.27
CA PHE A 276 6.12 0.27 11.91
C PHE A 276 4.62 0.02 12.12
N TYR A 277 4.13 -1.19 11.88
CA TYR A 277 2.74 -1.60 12.10
C TYR A 277 2.37 -1.50 13.59
N TYR A 278 3.19 -2.10 14.47
CA TYR A 278 2.90 -2.17 15.91
C TYR A 278 3.23 -0.87 16.67
N LYS A 279 4.13 -0.03 16.17
CA LYS A 279 4.42 1.29 16.77
C LYS A 279 3.34 2.34 16.49
N ASN A 280 2.45 2.09 15.51
CA ASN A 280 1.48 3.09 15.06
C ASN A 280 0.05 2.54 15.07
N ASP A 281 -0.75 2.99 16.04
CA ASP A 281 -2.17 2.59 16.20
C ASP A 281 -3.14 3.28 15.23
N SER A 282 -2.62 3.97 14.21
CA SER A 282 -3.48 4.59 13.21
C SER A 282 -4.01 3.55 12.23
N PHE A 283 -5.33 3.44 12.09
CA PHE A 283 -5.98 2.63 11.04
C PHE A 283 -5.31 2.82 9.68
N ARG A 284 -5.01 4.05 9.29
CA ARG A 284 -4.41 4.35 7.99
C ARG A 284 -3.02 3.73 7.83
N CYS A 285 -2.22 3.76 8.88
CA CYS A 285 -0.88 3.16 8.90
C CYS A 285 -1.00 1.64 8.73
N GLN A 286 -1.75 1.01 9.63
CA GLN A 286 -1.94 -0.43 9.65
C GLN A 286 -2.56 -0.94 8.33
N HIS A 287 -3.60 -0.28 7.83
CA HIS A 287 -4.22 -0.60 6.54
C HIS A 287 -3.25 -0.51 5.37
N ASN A 288 -2.43 0.55 5.29
CA ASN A 288 -1.45 0.71 4.22
C ASN A 288 -0.36 -0.36 4.27
N VAL A 289 0.10 -0.71 5.46
CA VAL A 289 1.05 -1.82 5.67
C VAL A 289 0.47 -3.14 5.17
N LEU A 290 -0.73 -3.51 5.62
CA LEU A 290 -1.36 -4.77 5.19
C LEU A 290 -1.57 -4.81 3.68
N LYS A 291 -2.01 -3.70 3.09
CA LYS A 291 -2.18 -3.57 1.65
C LYS A 291 -0.85 -3.70 0.90
N PHE A 292 0.23 -3.13 1.43
CA PHE A 292 1.56 -3.27 0.84
C PHE A 292 2.00 -4.73 0.86
N LEU A 293 1.92 -5.40 2.03
CA LEU A 293 2.32 -6.80 2.19
C LEU A 293 1.54 -7.73 1.27
N GLN A 294 0.25 -7.50 1.05
CA GLN A 294 -0.55 -8.29 0.11
C GLN A 294 -0.05 -8.28 -1.34
N ASN A 295 0.79 -7.33 -1.72
CA ASN A 295 1.32 -7.25 -3.08
C ASN A 295 2.73 -7.81 -3.20
N LEU A 296 3.21 -8.55 -2.20
CA LEU A 296 4.52 -9.16 -2.17
C LEU A 296 4.43 -10.68 -2.32
N GLU A 297 5.53 -11.27 -2.79
CA GLU A 297 5.77 -12.70 -2.81
C GLU A 297 6.80 -13.01 -1.73
N PHE A 298 6.48 -13.96 -0.85
CA PHE A 298 7.26 -14.23 0.36
C PHE A 298 8.07 -15.51 0.19
N LYS A 299 9.36 -15.48 0.54
CA LYS A 299 10.15 -16.71 0.67
C LYS A 299 9.95 -17.33 2.05
N LYS A 300 9.71 -16.50 3.07
CA LYS A 300 9.61 -16.91 4.47
C LYS A 300 8.17 -16.97 4.99
N GLU A 301 7.31 -17.79 4.39
CA GLU A 301 5.86 -17.84 4.68
C GLU A 301 5.52 -17.95 6.18
N LYS A 302 6.32 -18.66 6.98
CA LYS A 302 6.09 -18.83 8.43
C LYS A 302 6.19 -17.55 9.25
N GLU A 303 7.11 -16.64 8.91
CA GLU A 303 7.27 -15.37 9.63
C GLU A 303 6.07 -14.45 9.34
N PHE A 304 5.65 -14.40 8.07
CA PHE A 304 4.44 -13.68 7.68
C PHE A 304 3.17 -14.26 8.29
N PHE A 305 3.05 -15.59 8.37
CA PHE A 305 1.94 -16.24 9.06
C PHE A 305 1.82 -15.74 10.50
N ARG A 306 2.92 -15.74 11.27
CA ARG A 306 2.95 -15.24 12.65
C ARG A 306 2.53 -13.78 12.73
N PHE A 307 3.01 -12.93 11.84
CA PHE A 307 2.62 -11.53 11.78
C PHE A 307 1.11 -11.38 11.56
N TYR A 308 0.54 -12.03 10.55
CA TYR A 308 -0.88 -11.91 10.26
C TYR A 308 -1.77 -12.50 11.37
N ASP A 309 -1.37 -13.62 11.98
CA ASP A 309 -2.11 -14.24 13.09
C ASP A 309 -2.10 -13.31 14.31
N THR A 310 -0.93 -12.78 14.67
CA THR A 310 -0.77 -11.83 15.78
C THR A 310 -1.57 -10.56 15.53
N ALA A 311 -1.49 -9.99 14.32
CA ALA A 311 -2.22 -8.78 13.95
C ALA A 311 -3.74 -8.97 13.95
N LEU A 312 -4.22 -10.20 13.63
CA LEU A 312 -5.63 -10.55 13.74
C LEU A 312 -6.07 -10.67 15.20
N SER A 313 -5.26 -11.27 16.06
CA SER A 313 -5.54 -11.38 17.49
C SER A 313 -5.45 -10.05 18.23
N SER A 314 -4.63 -9.11 17.75
CA SER A 314 -4.46 -7.79 18.33
C SER A 314 -5.38 -6.72 17.71
N LEU A 315 -6.37 -7.12 16.91
CA LEU A 315 -7.23 -6.16 16.21
C LEU A 315 -8.09 -5.38 17.20
N ASP A 316 -7.90 -4.06 17.25
CA ASP A 316 -8.61 -3.17 18.18
C ASP A 316 -10.13 -3.23 17.97
N GLU A 317 -10.86 -3.49 19.05
CA GLU A 317 -12.32 -3.51 19.07
C GLU A 317 -12.92 -2.10 18.97
N GLU A 318 -12.17 -1.05 19.31
CA GLU A 318 -12.61 0.34 19.26
C GLU A 318 -12.74 0.89 17.83
N TYR A 319 -12.13 0.22 16.86
CA TYR A 319 -12.26 0.63 15.46
C TYR A 319 -13.72 0.60 14.98
N PRO A 320 -14.15 1.61 14.19
CA PRO A 320 -15.44 1.56 13.50
C PRO A 320 -15.61 0.27 12.69
N GLN A 321 -16.83 -0.26 12.64
CA GLN A 321 -17.12 -1.55 11.99
C GLN A 321 -16.59 -1.61 10.55
N ASP A 322 -16.76 -0.55 9.75
CA ASP A 322 -16.29 -0.51 8.36
C ASP A 322 -14.76 -0.60 8.26
N GLN A 323 -14.04 0.00 9.21
CA GLN A 323 -12.58 -0.06 9.27
C GLN A 323 -12.12 -1.45 9.71
N ARG A 324 -12.77 -2.03 10.72
CA ARG A 324 -12.52 -3.41 11.15
C ARG A 324 -12.75 -4.40 10.03
N ASP A 325 -13.85 -4.25 9.30
CA ASP A 325 -14.18 -5.13 8.18
C ASP A 325 -13.09 -5.09 7.10
N LEU A 326 -12.57 -3.90 6.77
CA LEU A 326 -11.45 -3.76 5.83
C LEU A 326 -10.16 -4.41 6.34
N MET A 327 -9.84 -4.23 7.62
CA MET A 327 -8.65 -4.86 8.23
C MET A 327 -8.77 -6.38 8.22
N ILE A 328 -9.92 -6.93 8.63
CA ILE A 328 -10.16 -8.38 8.64
C ILE A 328 -10.06 -8.94 7.23
N GLU A 329 -10.63 -8.27 6.22
CA GLU A 329 -10.47 -8.70 4.83
C GLU A 329 -9.00 -8.78 4.43
N LEU A 330 -8.20 -7.78 4.81
CA LEU A 330 -6.79 -7.76 4.46
C LEU A 330 -5.99 -8.87 5.17
N LEU A 331 -6.26 -9.08 6.46
CA LEU A 331 -5.61 -10.09 7.29
C LEU A 331 -5.97 -11.50 6.84
N VAL A 332 -7.25 -11.78 6.59
CA VAL A 332 -7.72 -13.10 6.12
C VAL A 332 -7.14 -13.43 4.74
N ASN A 333 -7.14 -12.45 3.83
CA ASN A 333 -6.52 -12.63 2.52
C ASN A 333 -5.02 -12.92 2.65
N GLY A 334 -4.32 -12.23 3.56
CA GLY A 334 -2.91 -12.47 3.89
C GLY A 334 -2.67 -13.88 4.42
N LEU A 335 -3.39 -14.26 5.49
CA LEU A 335 -3.33 -15.59 6.11
C LEU A 335 -3.58 -16.70 5.10
N SER A 336 -4.63 -16.59 4.26
CA SER A 336 -4.98 -17.62 3.30
C SER A 336 -3.85 -17.97 2.31
N ARG A 337 -2.94 -17.01 2.05
CA ARG A 337 -1.80 -17.18 1.16
C ARG A 337 -0.63 -17.89 1.85
N VAL A 338 -0.38 -17.60 3.12
CA VAL A 338 0.82 -18.07 3.85
C VAL A 338 0.57 -19.27 4.76
N VAL A 339 -0.70 -19.59 5.03
CA VAL A 339 -1.07 -20.71 5.89
C VAL A 339 -0.72 -22.05 5.23
N SER A 340 -0.04 -22.91 5.98
CA SER A 340 0.28 -24.28 5.62
C SER A 340 -0.76 -25.27 6.17
N PRO A 341 -0.90 -26.46 5.56
CA PRO A 341 -1.80 -27.48 6.08
C PRO A 341 -1.48 -27.85 7.54
N GLY A 342 -2.47 -27.78 8.42
CA GLY A 342 -2.33 -28.13 9.84
C GLY A 342 -1.89 -26.98 10.77
N ASP A 343 -1.64 -25.78 10.26
CA ASP A 343 -1.42 -24.61 11.10
C ASP A 343 -2.69 -24.25 11.90
N SER A 344 -2.53 -23.76 13.13
CA SER A 344 -3.66 -23.26 13.94
C SER A 344 -3.66 -21.73 13.98
N VAL A 345 -4.79 -21.13 13.66
CA VAL A 345 -5.02 -19.67 13.72
C VAL A 345 -5.61 -19.31 15.08
N THR A 346 -4.99 -18.37 15.78
CA THR A 346 -5.33 -18.04 17.18
C THR A 346 -6.74 -17.47 17.30
N SER A 347 -7.12 -16.57 16.39
CA SER A 347 -8.43 -15.90 16.40
C SER A 347 -9.37 -16.41 15.29
N ILE A 348 -9.42 -17.73 15.12
CA ILE A 348 -10.24 -18.36 14.06
C ILE A 348 -11.74 -18.01 14.16
N ASP A 349 -12.25 -17.70 15.36
CA ASP A 349 -13.66 -17.32 15.54
C ASP A 349 -14.04 -16.03 14.80
N LEU A 350 -13.12 -15.06 14.72
CA LEU A 350 -13.32 -13.85 13.92
C LEU A 350 -13.44 -14.19 12.42
N VAL A 351 -12.67 -15.17 11.96
CA VAL A 351 -12.68 -15.65 10.58
C VAL A 351 -13.98 -16.40 10.27
N ARG A 352 -14.41 -17.32 11.14
CA ARG A 352 -15.64 -18.13 10.97
C ARG A 352 -16.89 -17.28 10.74
N GLY A 353 -16.94 -16.08 11.33
CA GLY A 353 -18.04 -15.15 11.19
C GLY A 353 -18.04 -14.32 9.91
N TYR A 354 -16.89 -14.21 9.24
CA TYR A 354 -16.63 -13.18 8.23
C TYR A 354 -17.16 -13.55 6.84
N ILE A 355 -18.22 -12.87 6.42
CA ILE A 355 -18.89 -13.04 5.12
C ILE A 355 -19.30 -11.65 4.60
N LYS A 356 -18.43 -11.01 3.81
CA LYS A 356 -18.64 -9.63 3.34
C LYS A 356 -18.52 -9.47 1.82
N SER A 357 -17.54 -10.12 1.21
CA SER A 357 -17.28 -10.09 -0.23
C SER A 357 -17.08 -11.49 -0.81
N SER A 358 -17.34 -11.70 -2.10
CA SER A 358 -17.06 -12.99 -2.77
C SER A 358 -15.60 -13.42 -2.62
N ARG A 359 -14.66 -12.47 -2.64
CA ARG A 359 -13.23 -12.73 -2.45
C ARG A 359 -12.92 -13.17 -1.02
N SER A 360 -13.48 -12.48 -0.03
CA SER A 360 -13.30 -12.85 1.38
C SER A 360 -13.81 -14.26 1.67
N ILE A 361 -14.92 -14.66 1.04
CA ILE A 361 -15.50 -16.00 1.19
C ILE A 361 -14.51 -17.09 0.74
N ILE A 362 -13.87 -16.90 -0.42
CA ILE A 362 -12.84 -17.81 -0.93
C ILE A 362 -11.66 -17.88 0.04
N SER A 363 -11.15 -16.73 0.49
CA SER A 363 -10.01 -16.70 1.40
C SER A 363 -10.31 -17.32 2.77
N VAL A 364 -11.48 -17.08 3.35
CA VAL A 364 -11.93 -17.74 4.58
C VAL A 364 -12.06 -19.24 4.36
N LEU A 365 -12.74 -19.68 3.30
CA LEU A 365 -12.92 -21.11 3.04
C LEU A 365 -11.56 -21.81 2.85
N ASN A 366 -10.62 -21.18 2.14
CA ASN A 366 -9.28 -21.71 1.94
C ASN A 366 -8.53 -21.87 3.27
N LEU A 367 -8.66 -20.86 4.14
CA LEU A 367 -8.09 -20.90 5.48
C LEU A 367 -8.67 -22.07 6.28
N LEU A 368 -10.01 -22.16 6.39
CA LEU A 368 -10.69 -23.22 7.15
C LEU A 368 -10.35 -24.63 6.65
N ILE A 369 -10.23 -24.81 5.33
CA ILE A 369 -9.81 -26.09 4.73
C ILE A 369 -8.38 -26.43 5.13
N LYS A 370 -7.43 -25.50 4.96
CA LYS A 370 -6.02 -25.75 5.26
C LYS A 370 -5.78 -26.01 6.75
N THR A 371 -6.54 -25.36 7.62
CA THR A 371 -6.44 -25.57 9.08
C THR A 371 -7.26 -26.77 9.56
N ASN A 372 -7.92 -27.53 8.66
CA ASN A 372 -8.86 -28.60 9.00
C ASN A 372 -9.91 -28.18 10.06
N ASP A 373 -10.47 -26.98 9.92
CA ASP A 373 -11.37 -26.43 10.92
C ASP A 373 -12.74 -27.14 10.89
N PRO A 374 -13.29 -27.59 12.03
CA PRO A 374 -14.57 -28.30 12.07
C PRO A 374 -15.77 -27.43 11.66
N PHE A 375 -15.62 -26.09 11.64
CA PHE A 375 -16.68 -25.18 11.20
C PHE A 375 -16.79 -25.09 9.67
N THR A 376 -15.89 -25.72 8.91
CA THR A 376 -15.86 -25.62 7.43
C THR A 376 -17.21 -25.91 6.78
N ASP A 377 -17.86 -27.02 7.12
CA ASP A 377 -19.19 -27.36 6.59
C ASP A 377 -20.25 -26.31 6.93
N THR A 378 -20.22 -25.82 8.17
CA THR A 378 -21.19 -24.81 8.66
C THR A 378 -20.98 -23.49 7.93
N TYR A 379 -19.73 -23.11 7.69
CA TYR A 379 -19.37 -21.94 6.91
C TYR A 379 -19.89 -22.04 5.46
N VAL A 380 -19.65 -23.18 4.80
CA VAL A 380 -20.13 -23.45 3.43
C VAL A 380 -21.66 -23.32 3.36
N LEU A 381 -22.39 -23.89 4.32
CA LEU A 381 -23.85 -23.77 4.37
C LEU A 381 -24.36 -22.37 4.71
N LYS A 382 -23.59 -21.57 5.44
CA LYS A 382 -23.93 -20.17 5.72
C LYS A 382 -23.73 -19.32 4.47
N VAL A 383 -22.63 -19.53 3.76
CA VAL A 383 -22.30 -18.84 2.51
C VAL A 383 -23.30 -19.19 1.40
N SER A 384 -23.71 -20.45 1.28
CA SER A 384 -24.65 -20.91 0.24
C SER A 384 -26.01 -20.19 0.27
N ARG A 385 -26.42 -19.75 1.46
CA ARG A 385 -27.66 -18.99 1.67
C ARG A 385 -27.54 -17.52 1.28
N THR A 386 -26.32 -17.01 1.08
CA THR A 386 -26.10 -15.62 0.69
C THR A 386 -26.26 -15.41 -0.81
N THR A 387 -26.44 -14.15 -1.22
CA THR A 387 -26.44 -13.75 -2.63
C THR A 387 -25.05 -13.38 -3.15
N LEU A 388 -24.04 -13.34 -2.28
CA LEU A 388 -22.72 -12.73 -2.55
C LEU A 388 -21.89 -13.47 -3.61
N LEU A 389 -22.12 -14.78 -3.79
CA LEU A 389 -21.40 -15.58 -4.78
C LEU A 389 -22.16 -15.74 -6.11
N ARG A 390 -23.45 -15.42 -6.14
CA ARG A 390 -24.31 -15.75 -7.29
C ARG A 390 -23.89 -14.97 -8.52
N ASN A 391 -23.66 -15.68 -9.63
CA ASN A 391 -23.23 -15.11 -10.91
C ASN A 391 -21.93 -14.30 -10.82
N THR A 392 -21.07 -14.63 -9.83
CA THR A 392 -19.75 -14.02 -9.72
C THR A 392 -18.69 -14.92 -10.35
N LYS A 393 -17.58 -14.33 -10.81
CA LYS A 393 -16.42 -15.09 -11.30
C LYS A 393 -15.81 -16.05 -10.26
N HIS A 394 -16.15 -15.90 -8.98
CA HIS A 394 -15.66 -16.72 -7.88
C HIS A 394 -16.58 -17.90 -7.56
N GLU A 395 -17.76 -17.98 -8.18
CA GLU A 395 -18.69 -19.10 -7.98
C GLU A 395 -18.09 -20.46 -8.39
N PRO A 396 -17.42 -20.61 -9.55
CA PRO A 396 -16.78 -21.87 -9.92
C PRO A 396 -15.64 -22.24 -8.97
N GLU A 397 -14.84 -21.24 -8.56
CA GLU A 397 -13.73 -21.41 -7.61
C GLU A 397 -14.25 -21.94 -6.26
N PHE A 398 -15.34 -21.37 -5.75
CA PHE A 398 -15.99 -21.82 -4.52
C PHE A 398 -16.48 -23.27 -4.61
N LEU A 399 -17.17 -23.65 -5.69
CA LEU A 399 -17.65 -25.02 -5.88
C LEU A 399 -16.50 -26.02 -6.01
N ASN A 400 -15.42 -25.66 -6.70
CA ASN A 400 -14.23 -26.50 -6.81
C ASN A 400 -13.53 -26.73 -5.47
N MET A 401 -13.57 -25.75 -4.55
CA MET A 401 -13.07 -25.93 -3.19
C MET A 401 -13.96 -26.87 -2.37
N ILE A 402 -15.28 -26.73 -2.49
CA ILE A 402 -16.24 -27.62 -1.80
C ILE A 402 -16.10 -29.05 -2.30
N TYR A 403 -15.92 -29.25 -3.61
CA TYR A 403 -15.75 -30.58 -4.19
C TYR A 403 -14.63 -31.39 -3.52
N LYS A 404 -13.57 -30.72 -3.04
CA LYS A 404 -12.44 -31.33 -2.34
C LYS A 404 -12.72 -31.75 -0.89
N LEU A 405 -13.84 -31.32 -0.28
CA LEU A 405 -14.17 -31.57 1.13
C LEU A 405 -14.63 -33.00 1.45
N ASP A 406 -14.78 -33.86 0.43
CA ASP A 406 -15.17 -35.28 0.54
C ASP A 406 -16.26 -35.62 1.57
N ASN A 407 -17.30 -34.78 1.65
CA ASN A 407 -18.37 -34.91 2.64
C ASN A 407 -19.74 -35.03 1.97
N SER A 408 -20.23 -36.27 1.81
CA SER A 408 -21.51 -36.58 1.16
C SER A 408 -22.71 -35.88 1.82
N ASN A 409 -22.71 -35.76 3.16
CA ASN A 409 -23.76 -35.07 3.90
C ASN A 409 -23.80 -33.56 3.61
N LEU A 410 -22.64 -32.93 3.38
CA LEU A 410 -22.57 -31.54 2.98
C LEU A 410 -23.18 -31.34 1.59
N PHE A 411 -22.84 -32.19 0.62
CA PHE A 411 -23.41 -32.14 -0.73
C PHE A 411 -24.93 -32.32 -0.71
N ALA A 412 -25.44 -33.25 0.09
CA ALA A 412 -26.89 -33.43 0.26
C ALA A 412 -27.58 -32.12 0.70
N LYS A 413 -27.05 -31.49 1.76
CA LYS A 413 -27.57 -30.21 2.27
C LYS A 413 -27.42 -29.07 1.24
N LEU A 414 -26.38 -29.07 0.42
CA LEU A 414 -26.18 -28.05 -0.61
C LEU A 414 -27.18 -28.21 -1.75
N VAL A 415 -27.40 -29.44 -2.24
CA VAL A 415 -28.45 -29.73 -3.22
C VAL A 415 -29.81 -29.32 -2.66
N ASP A 416 -30.06 -29.58 -1.38
CA ASP A 416 -31.34 -29.20 -0.77
C ASP A 416 -31.57 -27.68 -0.74
N ASN A 417 -30.50 -26.87 -0.69
CA ASN A 417 -30.55 -25.41 -0.72
C ASN A 417 -30.30 -24.82 -2.13
N SER A 418 -30.20 -25.64 -3.17
CA SER A 418 -29.73 -25.22 -4.50
C SER A 418 -30.72 -24.37 -5.31
N PHE A 419 -31.98 -24.25 -4.88
CA PHE A 419 -33.04 -23.54 -5.62
C PHE A 419 -32.74 -22.09 -5.97
N TYR A 420 -31.87 -21.45 -5.19
CA TYR A 420 -31.53 -20.04 -5.36
C TYR A 420 -30.27 -19.81 -6.19
N TYR A 421 -29.70 -20.87 -6.76
CA TYR A 421 -28.47 -20.83 -7.54
C TYR A 421 -28.74 -20.66 -9.04
N SER A 422 -27.68 -20.31 -9.77
CA SER A 422 -27.68 -20.34 -11.23
C SER A 422 -27.86 -21.77 -11.75
N VAL A 423 -28.31 -21.91 -13.00
CA VAL A 423 -28.46 -23.22 -13.66
C VAL A 423 -27.14 -23.98 -13.62
N GLN A 424 -26.04 -23.31 -13.94
CA GLN A 424 -24.69 -23.89 -13.94
C GLN A 424 -24.33 -24.45 -12.56
N SER A 425 -24.58 -23.70 -11.49
CA SER A 425 -24.29 -24.13 -10.13
C SER A 425 -25.19 -25.27 -9.66
N ILE A 426 -26.46 -25.30 -10.07
CA ILE A 426 -27.34 -26.44 -9.81
C ILE A 426 -26.79 -27.69 -10.51
N LEU A 427 -26.42 -27.60 -11.78
CA LEU A 427 -25.83 -28.71 -12.54
C LEU A 427 -24.53 -29.20 -11.88
N ALA A 428 -23.67 -28.28 -11.46
CA ALA A 428 -22.44 -28.60 -10.74
C ALA A 428 -22.72 -29.37 -9.43
N LEU A 429 -23.66 -28.91 -8.61
CA LEU A 429 -24.06 -29.58 -7.37
C LEU A 429 -24.65 -30.97 -7.62
N LEU A 430 -25.45 -31.14 -8.68
CA LEU A 430 -26.00 -32.45 -9.06
C LEU A 430 -24.90 -33.41 -9.51
N LEU A 431 -23.95 -32.95 -10.32
CA LEU A 431 -22.79 -33.74 -10.74
C LEU A 431 -21.93 -34.16 -9.54
N MET A 432 -21.61 -33.21 -8.65
CA MET A 432 -20.86 -33.48 -7.44
C MET A 432 -21.59 -34.48 -6.51
N ALA A 433 -22.91 -34.33 -6.35
CA ALA A 433 -23.71 -35.24 -5.55
C ALA A 433 -23.75 -36.66 -6.14
N TYR A 434 -23.85 -36.78 -7.47
CA TYR A 434 -23.77 -38.06 -8.16
C TYR A 434 -22.42 -38.73 -7.94
N GLU A 435 -21.32 -38.00 -8.16
CA GLU A 435 -19.97 -38.53 -8.04
C GLU A 435 -19.63 -38.96 -6.61
N LYS A 436 -20.08 -38.17 -5.62
CA LYS A 436 -19.89 -38.47 -4.20
C LYS A 436 -20.89 -39.50 -3.65
N GLY A 437 -21.71 -40.11 -4.51
CA GLY A 437 -22.61 -41.19 -4.14
C GLY A 437 -23.70 -40.80 -3.16
N VAL A 438 -24.16 -39.56 -3.18
CA VAL A 438 -25.24 -39.09 -2.31
C VAL A 438 -26.54 -39.85 -2.63
N ASP A 439 -27.19 -40.41 -1.62
CA ASP A 439 -28.43 -41.15 -1.83
C ASP A 439 -29.58 -40.21 -2.23
N ALA A 440 -29.97 -40.26 -3.50
CA ALA A 440 -31.01 -39.42 -4.09
C ALA A 440 -32.36 -39.49 -3.34
N LYS A 441 -32.64 -40.59 -2.63
CA LYS A 441 -33.87 -40.75 -1.83
C LYS A 441 -33.94 -39.80 -0.64
N THR A 442 -32.81 -39.30 -0.17
CA THR A 442 -32.71 -38.38 0.97
C THR A 442 -32.90 -36.91 0.57
N LEU A 443 -32.91 -36.61 -0.75
CA LEU A 443 -32.94 -35.27 -1.30
C LEU A 443 -34.36 -34.88 -1.72
N PHE A 444 -35.09 -34.19 -0.83
CA PHE A 444 -36.42 -33.66 -1.15
C PHE A 444 -36.34 -32.71 -2.35
N SER A 445 -35.30 -31.89 -2.39
CA SER A 445 -35.16 -30.84 -3.41
C SER A 445 -34.98 -31.38 -4.81
N LEU A 446 -34.47 -32.60 -4.93
CA LEU A 446 -34.23 -33.24 -6.20
C LEU A 446 -35.55 -33.58 -6.94
N HIS A 447 -36.64 -33.85 -6.21
CA HIS A 447 -37.98 -34.02 -6.78
C HIS A 447 -38.54 -32.70 -7.35
N LEU A 448 -38.19 -31.57 -6.74
CA LEU A 448 -38.54 -30.24 -7.23
C LEU A 448 -37.69 -29.86 -8.44
N LEU A 449 -36.38 -30.14 -8.41
CA LEU A 449 -35.47 -29.92 -9.55
C LEU A 449 -35.82 -30.81 -10.75
N ALA A 450 -36.39 -32.00 -10.55
CA ALA A 450 -36.95 -32.83 -11.60
C ALA A 450 -38.16 -32.22 -12.33
N ARG A 451 -38.62 -31.03 -11.91
CA ARG A 451 -39.64 -30.20 -12.58
C ARG A 451 -39.11 -28.82 -12.94
N HIS A 452 -37.80 -28.60 -12.89
CA HIS A 452 -37.17 -27.32 -13.18
C HIS A 452 -37.45 -26.86 -14.62
N TYR A 453 -37.47 -25.54 -14.84
CA TYR A 453 -37.76 -24.94 -16.16
C TYR A 453 -36.68 -25.31 -17.19
N ASN A 454 -35.42 -25.41 -16.76
CA ASN A 454 -34.31 -25.81 -17.61
C ASN A 454 -34.35 -27.34 -17.87
N PRO A 455 -34.35 -27.79 -19.14
CA PRO A 455 -34.47 -29.22 -19.49
C PRO A 455 -33.26 -30.06 -19.06
N VAL A 456 -32.05 -29.48 -19.05
CA VAL A 456 -30.82 -30.19 -18.63
C VAL A 456 -30.87 -30.49 -17.14
N VAL A 457 -31.25 -29.51 -16.32
CA VAL A 457 -31.42 -29.70 -14.86
C VAL A 457 -32.48 -30.78 -14.58
N ARG A 458 -33.57 -30.77 -15.36
CA ARG A 458 -34.65 -31.74 -15.24
C ARG A 458 -34.18 -33.17 -15.53
N ASP A 459 -33.53 -33.37 -16.67
CA ASP A 459 -32.98 -34.66 -17.09
C ASP A 459 -31.98 -35.20 -16.07
N MET A 460 -31.03 -34.36 -15.64
CA MET A 460 -30.02 -34.75 -14.67
C MET A 460 -30.60 -35.10 -13.30
N SER A 461 -31.59 -34.35 -12.84
CA SER A 461 -32.30 -34.66 -11.59
C SER A 461 -33.04 -36.00 -11.68
N GLN A 462 -33.68 -36.28 -12.82
CA GLN A 462 -34.38 -37.56 -13.04
C GLN A 462 -33.40 -38.74 -13.14
N LYS A 463 -32.27 -38.58 -13.82
CA LYS A 463 -31.20 -39.58 -13.87
C LYS A 463 -30.68 -39.89 -12.48
N LEU A 464 -30.45 -38.87 -11.65
CA LEU A 464 -30.01 -39.05 -10.29
C LEU A 464 -31.05 -39.78 -9.41
N LEU A 465 -32.36 -39.48 -9.55
CA LEU A 465 -33.44 -40.24 -8.88
C LEU A 465 -33.45 -41.72 -9.26
N ARG A 466 -33.28 -42.00 -10.56
CA ARG A 466 -33.35 -43.35 -11.12
C ARG A 466 -32.04 -44.14 -10.96
N LYS A 467 -30.99 -43.51 -10.41
CA LYS A 467 -29.63 -44.05 -10.34
C LYS A 467 -29.07 -44.43 -11.73
N GLU A 468 -29.48 -43.68 -12.75
CA GLU A 468 -28.95 -43.83 -14.11
C GLU A 468 -27.57 -43.16 -14.22
N ARG A 469 -26.80 -43.56 -15.24
CA ARG A 469 -25.48 -42.99 -15.48
C ARG A 469 -25.60 -41.54 -15.94
N MET A 470 -24.92 -40.62 -15.26
CA MET A 470 -24.87 -39.22 -15.65
C MET A 470 -23.63 -38.94 -16.50
N PRO A 471 -23.77 -38.17 -17.61
CA PRO A 471 -22.61 -37.70 -18.37
C PRO A 471 -21.84 -36.69 -17.53
N MET A 472 -20.52 -36.85 -17.46
CA MET A 472 -19.62 -35.86 -16.85
C MET A 472 -19.27 -34.78 -17.87
N PHE A 473 -19.41 -33.52 -17.50
CA PHE A 473 -19.08 -32.37 -18.32
C PHE A 473 -18.80 -31.15 -17.42
N ASP A 474 -18.23 -30.09 -17.99
CA ASP A 474 -18.07 -28.82 -17.27
C ASP A 474 -19.41 -28.05 -17.26
N PRO A 475 -20.06 -27.89 -16.09
CA PRO A 475 -21.32 -27.19 -15.98
C PRO A 475 -21.21 -25.67 -16.26
N PHE A 476 -19.99 -25.13 -16.33
CA PHE A 476 -19.73 -23.73 -16.67
C PHE A 476 -19.40 -23.51 -18.16
N ASP A 477 -19.32 -24.57 -18.97
CA ASP A 477 -19.27 -24.44 -20.44
C ASP A 477 -20.68 -24.18 -21.00
N SER A 478 -21.00 -22.90 -21.19
CA SER A 478 -22.30 -22.45 -21.71
C SER A 478 -22.65 -23.06 -23.07
N VAL A 479 -21.68 -23.28 -23.96
CA VAL A 479 -21.92 -23.80 -25.31
C VAL A 479 -22.38 -25.25 -25.23
N TYR A 480 -21.71 -26.02 -24.38
CA TYR A 480 -22.07 -27.42 -24.14
C TYR A 480 -23.44 -27.56 -23.48
N VAL A 481 -23.72 -26.76 -22.44
CA VAL A 481 -25.01 -26.77 -21.73
C VAL A 481 -26.16 -26.38 -22.65
N GLU A 482 -25.98 -25.38 -23.51
CA GLU A 482 -26.99 -24.98 -24.51
C GLU A 482 -27.21 -26.06 -25.57
N GLY A 483 -26.14 -26.74 -26.00
CA GLY A 483 -26.22 -27.88 -26.92
C GLY A 483 -27.07 -29.01 -26.33
N LEU A 484 -26.83 -29.36 -25.06
CA LEU A 484 -27.64 -30.35 -24.33
C LEU A 484 -29.09 -29.91 -24.13
N ALA A 485 -29.32 -28.62 -23.86
CA ALA A 485 -30.67 -28.12 -23.68
C ALA A 485 -31.50 -28.28 -24.95
N LYS A 486 -30.90 -28.01 -26.12
CA LYS A 486 -31.56 -28.14 -27.43
C LYS A 486 -31.91 -29.59 -27.78
N THR A 487 -31.04 -30.54 -27.47
CA THR A 487 -31.31 -31.97 -27.73
C THR A 487 -32.40 -32.54 -26.81
N LEU A 488 -32.53 -32.00 -25.59
CA LEU A 488 -33.52 -32.44 -24.59
C LEU A 488 -34.86 -31.69 -24.66
N SER A 489 -34.95 -30.59 -25.43
CA SER A 489 -36.17 -29.80 -25.62
C SER A 489 -37.08 -30.28 -26.75
N VAL A 490 -36.68 -31.36 -27.43
CA VAL A 490 -37.49 -32.12 -28.40
C VAL A 490 -38.21 -33.23 -27.66
#